data_AF-A0A3N4N045-F1
#
_entry.id   AF-A0A3N4N045-F1
#
_cell.length_a   1.000
_cell.length_b   1.000
_cell.length_c   1.000
_cell.angle_alpha   90.00
_cell.angle_beta   90.00
_cell.angle_gamma   90.00
#
_symmetry.space_group_name_H-M   'P 1'
#
loop_
_entity.id
_entity.type
_entity.pdbx_description
1 polymer ?
#
loop_
_entity_poly.entity_id
_entity_poly.type
_entity_poly.pdbx_seq_one_letter_code
_entity_poly.pdbx_strand_id
1 'polypeptide(L)' 'MEPLEEPEYSYLTDWLVSAYVQIRRARRYEQGHPLPLALADIAAFADCYPLPCSRDLLNRAVFALDDEELSSV' A
#
# COMPACT_ATOMS: atom_id res chain seq x y z
N MET A 1 -13.07 22.69 -24.13
CA MET A 1 -12.37 21.82 -23.16
C MET A 1 -11.75 20.73 -23.99
N GLU A 2 -10.42 20.63 -24.02
CA GLU A 2 -9.79 19.48 -24.68
C GLU A 2 -10.20 18.20 -23.93
N PRO A 3 -10.45 17.09 -24.64
CA PRO A 3 -10.78 15.84 -23.99
C PRO A 3 -9.61 15.42 -23.10
N LEU A 4 -9.90 15.04 -21.86
CA LEU A 4 -8.91 14.48 -20.96
C LEU A 4 -8.38 13.19 -21.61
N GLU A 5 -7.07 13.13 -21.81
CA GLU A 5 -6.40 11.91 -22.26
C GLU A 5 -6.59 10.83 -21.21
N GLU A 6 -6.97 9.64 -21.63
CA GLU A 6 -7.15 8.51 -20.73
C GLU A 6 -5.77 8.12 -20.15
N PRO A 7 -5.65 7.92 -18.83
CA PRO A 7 -4.37 7.59 -18.24
C PRO A 7 -3.87 6.22 -18.73
N GLU A 8 -2.58 6.15 -19.06
CA GLU A 8 -1.93 4.88 -19.38
C GLU A 8 -1.90 3.96 -18.15
N TYR A 9 -2.07 2.66 -18.40
CA TYR A 9 -2.02 1.67 -17.34
C TYR A 9 -0.60 1.53 -16.77
N SER A 10 -0.48 1.64 -15.45
CA SER A 10 0.79 1.48 -14.73
C SER A 10 0.85 0.14 -14.00
N TYR A 11 1.69 -0.76 -14.51
CA TYR A 11 1.97 -2.05 -13.86
C TYR A 11 2.57 -1.90 -12.46
N LEU A 12 3.38 -0.86 -12.24
CA LEU A 12 3.93 -0.58 -10.91
C LEU A 12 2.85 -0.15 -9.93
N THR A 13 1.88 0.67 -10.38
CA THR A 13 0.75 1.09 -9.56
C THR A 13 -0.13 -0.09 -9.19
N ASP A 14 -0.48 -0.94 -10.16
CA ASP A 14 -1.25 -2.16 -9.91
C ASP A 14 -0.57 -3.11 -8.92
N TRP A 15 0.75 -3.29 -9.08
CA TRP A 15 1.55 -4.09 -8.16
C TRP A 15 1.57 -3.48 -6.74
N LEU A 16 1.73 -2.15 -6.61
CA LEU A 16 1.73 -1.47 -5.31
C LEU A 16 0.38 -1.58 -4.60
N VAL A 17 -0.73 -1.40 -5.34
CA VAL A 17 -2.09 -1.58 -4.81
C VAL A 17 -2.29 -3.03 -4.36
N SER A 18 -1.87 -3.99 -5.18
CA SER A 18 -1.94 -5.41 -4.85
C SER A 18 -1.11 -5.76 -3.61
N ALA A 19 0.10 -5.21 -3.49
CA ALA A 19 0.95 -5.38 -2.31
C ALA A 19 0.27 -4.81 -1.06
N TYR A 20 -0.27 -3.59 -1.13
CA TYR A 20 -1.01 -2.98 -0.01
C TYR A 20 -2.19 -3.85 0.44
N VAL A 21 -2.99 -4.37 -0.51
CA VAL A 21 -4.12 -5.26 -0.22
C VAL A 21 -3.69 -6.53 0.53
N GLN A 22 -2.49 -7.06 0.26
CA GLN A 22 -1.97 -8.19 1.04
C GLN A 22 -1.44 -7.76 2.41
N ILE A 23 -0.65 -6.68 2.47
CA ILE A 23 -0.03 -6.20 3.71
C ILE A 23 -1.09 -5.78 4.74
N ARG A 24 -2.15 -5.06 4.32
CA ARG A 24 -3.21 -4.57 5.21
C ARG A 24 -3.95 -5.68 5.97
N ARG A 25 -3.81 -6.94 5.56
CA ARG A 25 -4.40 -8.09 6.26
C ARG A 25 -3.69 -8.40 7.58
N ALA A 26 -2.47 -7.90 7.76
CA ALA A 26 -1.74 -7.96 9.03
C ALA A 26 -2.23 -6.90 10.04
N ARG A 27 -3.15 -6.00 9.64
CA ARG A 27 -3.62 -4.91 10.49
C ARG A 27 -4.17 -5.43 11.80
N ARG A 28 -3.67 -4.85 12.89
CA ARG A 28 -4.15 -5.12 14.25
C ARG A 28 -5.29 -4.17 14.60
N TYR A 29 -6.13 -4.60 15.52
CA TYR A 29 -7.26 -3.82 16.01
C TYR A 29 -7.21 -3.73 17.52
N GLU A 30 -7.43 -2.54 18.07
CA GLU A 30 -7.51 -2.29 19.50
C GLU A 30 -8.88 -1.71 19.84
N GLN A 31 -9.64 -2.39 20.70
CA GLN A 31 -11.01 -2.00 21.05
C GLN A 31 -11.90 -1.75 19.82
N GLY A 32 -11.71 -2.55 18.76
CA GLY A 32 -12.42 -2.41 17.48
C GLY A 32 -11.88 -1.32 16.54
N HIS A 33 -10.90 -0.52 16.97
CA HIS A 33 -10.29 0.54 16.16
C HIS A 33 -9.09 -0.02 15.39
N PRO A 34 -8.99 0.23 14.08
CA PRO A 34 -7.84 -0.18 13.30
C PRO A 34 -6.58 0.55 13.76
N LEU A 35 -5.49 -0.19 14.00
CA LEU A 35 -4.18 0.40 14.24
C LEU A 35 -3.43 0.61 12.90
N PRO A 36 -2.53 1.60 12.82
CA PRO A 36 -1.64 1.76 11.68
C PRO A 36 -0.77 0.52 11.44
N LEU A 37 -0.47 0.26 10.17
CA LEU A 37 0.49 -0.77 9.79
C LEU A 37 1.89 -0.39 10.29
N ALA A 38 2.65 -1.38 10.74
CA ALA A 38 4.03 -1.18 11.14
C ALA A 38 4.99 -1.47 9.98
N LEU A 39 6.18 -0.88 10.04
CA LEU A 39 7.25 -1.18 9.07
C LEU A 39 7.59 -2.68 9.02
N ALA A 40 7.41 -3.40 10.13
CA ALA A 40 7.61 -4.84 10.21
C ALA A 40 6.62 -5.63 9.32
N ASP A 41 5.38 -5.17 9.18
CA ASP A 41 4.37 -5.81 8.33
C ASP A 41 4.77 -5.70 6.84
N ILE A 42 5.28 -4.52 6.46
CA ILE A 42 5.81 -4.27 5.11
C ILE A 42 7.08 -5.10 4.87
N ALA A 43 7.92 -5.31 5.89
CA ALA A 43 9.15 -6.11 5.81
C ALA A 43 8.85 -7.57 5.56
N ALA A 44 7.95 -8.15 6.35
CA ALA A 44 7.51 -9.52 6.17
C ALA A 44 7.00 -9.79 4.74
N PHE A 45 6.29 -8.84 4.13
CA PHE A 45 5.85 -8.98 2.74
C PHE A 45 7.02 -8.95 1.75
N ALA A 46 7.95 -8.01 1.88
CA ALA A 46 9.05 -7.89 0.92
C ALA A 46 10.08 -9.00 1.00
N ASP A 47 10.18 -9.67 2.15
CA ASP A 47 11.09 -10.80 2.30
C ASP A 47 10.58 -12.05 1.54
N CYS A 48 9.30 -12.05 1.10
CA CYS A 48 8.72 -13.18 0.38
C CYS A 48 9.19 -13.27 -1.09
N TYR A 49 9.35 -12.14 -1.78
CA TYR A 49 9.59 -12.10 -3.23
C TYR A 49 10.43 -10.88 -3.65
N PRO A 50 11.12 -10.95 -4.82
CA PRO A 50 11.78 -9.78 -5.38
C PRO A 50 10.82 -8.61 -5.61
N LEU A 51 11.26 -7.41 -5.23
CA LEU A 51 10.49 -6.19 -5.41
C LEU A 51 10.76 -5.59 -6.80
N PRO A 52 9.74 -5.17 -7.57
CA PRO A 52 9.92 -4.46 -8.83
C PRO A 52 10.29 -2.98 -8.63
N CYS A 53 10.41 -2.52 -7.39
CA CYS A 53 10.73 -1.15 -7.03
C CYS A 53 11.65 -1.09 -5.80
N SER A 54 12.09 0.12 -5.46
CA SER A 54 12.88 0.30 -4.25
C SER A 54 12.04 0.02 -3.00
N ARG A 55 12.71 -0.50 -1.97
CA ARG A 55 12.13 -0.72 -0.65
C ARG A 55 11.50 0.56 -0.09
N ASP A 56 12.16 1.69 -0.30
CA ASP A 56 11.67 3.01 0.10
C ASP A 56 10.35 3.39 -0.60
N LEU A 57 10.23 3.15 -1.91
CA LEU A 57 8.99 3.44 -2.64
C LEU A 57 7.83 2.59 -2.13
N LEU A 58 8.05 1.28 -1.91
CA LEU A 58 7.04 0.39 -1.35
C LEU A 58 6.57 0.89 0.02
N ASN A 59 7.50 1.21 0.92
CA ASN A 59 7.17 1.68 2.27
C ASN A 59 6.33 2.97 2.20
N ARG A 60 6.77 3.96 1.42
CA ARG A 60 6.05 5.24 1.27
C ARG A 60 4.65 5.06 0.69
N ALA A 61 4.52 4.24 -0.35
CA ALA A 61 3.23 3.97 -0.98
C ALA A 61 2.27 3.25 -0.02
N VAL A 62 2.74 2.23 0.70
CA VAL A 62 1.92 1.49 1.68
C VAL A 62 1.48 2.40 2.81
N PHE A 63 2.36 3.21 3.39
CA PHE A 63 1.96 4.13 4.46
C PHE A 63 0.99 5.20 3.97
N ALA A 64 1.19 5.76 2.78
CA ALA A 64 0.24 6.73 2.22
C ALA A 64 -1.16 6.13 2.03
N LEU A 65 -1.25 4.90 1.49
CA LEU A 65 -2.51 4.19 1.34
C LEU A 65 -3.15 3.83 2.69
N ASP A 66 -2.32 3.48 3.68
CA ASP A 66 -2.74 3.18 5.05
C ASP A 66 -3.36 4.41 5.72
N ASP A 67 -2.70 5.56 5.62
CA ASP A 67 -3.16 6.83 6.17
C ASP A 67 -4.48 7.28 5.53
N GLU A 68 -4.62 7.15 4.20
CA GLU A 68 -5.85 7.48 3.49
C GLU A 68 -7.02 6.58 3.94
N GLU A 69 -6.78 5.27 4.09
CA GLU A 69 -7.79 4.33 4.60
C GLU A 69 -8.22 4.68 6.03
N LEU A 70 -7.27 5.01 6.91
CA LEU A 70 -7.57 5.38 8.30
C LEU A 70 -8.22 6.76 8.43
N SER A 71 -7.96 7.67 7.49
CA SER A 71 -8.61 8.99 7.46
C SER A 71 -10.09 8.94 7.09
N SER A 72 -10.51 7.82 6.46
CA SER A 72 -11.88 7.58 6.02
C SER A 72 -12.76 6.88 7.07
N VAL A 73 -12.23 6.58 8.27
CA VAL A 73 -12.89 5.83 9.35
C VAL A 73 -13.33 6.74 10.49
#